data_AF-X1P008-F1
#
_entry.id   AF-X1P008-F1
#
_cell.length_a   1.000
_cell.length_b   1.000
_cell.length_c   1.000
_cell.angle_alpha   90.00
_cell.angle_beta   90.00
_cell.angle_gamma   90.00
#
_symmetry.space_group_name_H-M   'P 1'
#
loop_
_entity.id
_entity.type
_entity.pdbx_description
1 polymer ?
#
loop_
_entity_poly.entity_id
_entity_poly.type
_entity_poly.pdbx_seq_one_letter_code
_entity_poly.pdbx_strand_id
1 'polypeptide(L)' 'DAVLMMQLGADGIFVGSGIFKSGNPEVRAQAIVKATTHFKDPEIIAEVSKNLGEAMKGTDVKQIPPDKLLATRGW' A
#
# COMPACT_ATOMS: atom_id res chain seq x y z
N ASP A 1 -0.05 -4.98 -1.08
CA ASP A 1 0.43 -3.89 -1.96
C ASP A 1 1.94 -3.77 -1.98
N ALA A 2 2.58 -3.46 -0.85
CA ALA A 2 4.04 -3.35 -0.76
C ALA A 2 4.80 -4.52 -1.41
N VAL A 3 4.43 -5.74 -1.02
CA VAL A 3 4.97 -7.00 -1.56
C VAL A 3 4.82 -7.11 -3.07
N LEU A 4 3.64 -6.74 -3.61
CA LEU A 4 3.36 -6.84 -5.03
C LEU A 4 4.34 -5.99 -5.84
N MET A 5 4.61 -4.75 -5.39
CA MET A 5 5.57 -3.87 -6.06
C MET A 5 6.98 -4.46 -6.06
N MET A 6 7.41 -5.05 -4.94
CA MET A 6 8.71 -5.73 -4.87
C MET A 6 8.77 -6.94 -5.79
N GLN A 7 7.70 -7.74 -5.88
CA GLN A 7 7.61 -8.89 -6.77
C GLN A 7 7.61 -8.50 -8.26
N LEU A 8 7.12 -7.30 -8.59
CA LEU A 8 7.21 -6.72 -9.93
C LEU A 8 8.60 -6.12 -10.26
N GLY A 9 9.56 -6.20 -9.33
CA GLY A 9 10.95 -5.80 -9.55
C GLY A 9 11.29 -4.38 -9.10
N ALA A 10 10.47 -3.75 -8.25
CA ALA A 10 10.84 -2.47 -7.65
C ALA A 10 11.99 -2.64 -6.63
N ASP A 11 12.91 -1.67 -6.59
CA ASP A 11 14.00 -1.63 -5.59
C ASP A 11 13.52 -1.20 -4.20
N GLY A 12 12.34 -0.57 -4.14
CA GLY A 12 11.72 -0.08 -2.91
C GLY A 12 10.37 0.57 -3.19
N ILE A 13 9.69 0.98 -2.12
CA ILE A 13 8.35 1.58 -2.18
C ILE A 13 8.27 2.85 -1.34
N PHE A 14 7.40 3.77 -1.76
CA PHE A 14 7.04 4.97 -0.99
C PHE A 14 5.60 4.85 -0.49
N VAL A 15 5.38 5.09 0.80
CA VAL A 15 4.04 5.05 1.40
C VAL A 15 3.84 6.25 2.31
N GLY A 16 2.86 7.09 1.97
CA GLY A 16 2.41 8.21 2.80
C GLY A 16 1.03 7.94 3.40
N SER A 17 -0.02 8.23 2.63
CA SER A 17 -1.42 8.13 3.09
C SER A 17 -1.81 6.73 3.58
N GLY A 18 -1.24 5.69 2.97
CA GLY A 18 -1.49 4.30 3.39
C GLY A 18 -1.14 4.03 4.84
N ILE A 19 -0.17 4.75 5.41
CA ILE A 19 0.22 4.67 6.83
C ILE A 19 -0.58 5.68 7.65
N PHE A 20 -0.43 6.97 7.33
CA PHE A 20 -0.88 8.06 8.21
C PHE A 20 -2.40 8.31 8.19
N LYS A 21 -3.13 7.79 7.19
CA LYS A 21 -4.59 7.85 7.14
C LYS A 21 -5.25 6.51 7.46
N SER A 22 -4.51 5.58 8.06
CA SER A 22 -5.03 4.29 8.54
C SER A 22 -5.49 4.36 9.99
N GLY A 23 -6.27 3.37 10.43
CA GLY A 23 -6.74 3.28 11.82
C GLY A 23 -5.66 2.98 12.85
N ASN A 24 -4.52 2.41 12.43
CA ASN A 24 -3.36 2.18 13.30
C ASN A 24 -2.04 2.41 12.53
N PRO A 25 -1.57 3.67 12.42
CA PRO A 25 -0.41 4.02 11.62
C PRO A 25 0.89 3.31 12.03
N GLU A 26 1.16 3.17 13.33
CA GLU A 26 2.39 2.56 13.84
C GLU A 26 2.48 1.08 13.45
N VAL A 27 1.45 0.31 13.76
CA VAL A 27 1.40 -1.13 13.43
C VAL A 27 1.46 -1.33 11.92
N ARG A 28 0.76 -0.49 11.15
CA ARG A 28 0.79 -0.57 9.69
C ARG A 28 2.16 -0.24 9.10
N ALA A 29 2.86 0.77 9.64
CA ALA A 29 4.21 1.10 9.20
C ALA A 29 5.18 -0.07 9.43
N GLN A 30 5.16 -0.67 10.63
CA GLN A 30 5.98 -1.84 10.95
C GLN A 30 5.67 -3.03 10.02
N ALA A 31 4.38 -3.29 9.78
CA ALA A 31 3.94 -4.34 8.88
C ALA A 31 4.41 -4.13 7.44
N ILE A 32 4.31 -2.91 6.92
CA ILE A 32 4.77 -2.57 5.56
C ILE A 32 6.28 -2.77 5.43
N VAL A 33 7.06 -2.30 6.41
CA VAL A 33 8.53 -2.49 6.43
C VAL A 33 8.86 -3.98 6.42
N LYS A 34 8.27 -4.76 7.34
CA LYS A 34 8.53 -6.21 7.44
C LYS A 34 8.08 -6.97 6.19
N ALA A 35 6.91 -6.62 5.63
CA ALA A 35 6.42 -7.22 4.39
C ALA A 35 7.33 -6.90 3.19
N THR A 36 7.86 -5.68 3.11
CA THR A 36 8.79 -5.26 2.04
C THR A 36 10.10 -6.02 2.14
N THR A 37 10.67 -6.16 3.34
CA THR A 37 11.92 -6.92 3.58
C THR A 37 11.76 -8.41 3.25
N HIS A 38 10.63 -9.01 3.62
CA HIS A 38 10.37 -10.45 3.47
C HIS A 38 9.39 -10.77 2.34
N PHE A 39 9.41 -10.00 1.25
CA PHE A 39 8.39 -10.08 0.17
C PHE A 39 8.33 -11.43 -0.58
N LYS A 40 9.26 -12.35 -0.33
CA LYS A 40 9.29 -13.72 -0.88
C LYS A 40 8.79 -14.78 0.10
N ASP A 41 8.52 -14.42 1.35
CA ASP A 41 8.06 -15.35 2.40
C ASP A 41 6.55 -15.19 2.63
N PRO A 42 5.72 -16.08 2.08
CA PRO A 42 4.26 -15.96 2.19
C PRO A 42 3.76 -16.09 3.63
N GLU A 43 4.47 -16.80 4.51
CA GLU A 43 4.06 -16.99 5.90
C GLU A 43 4.24 -15.69 6.69
N ILE A 44 5.40 -15.03 6.53
CA ILE A 44 5.64 -13.71 7.15
C ILE A 44 4.63 -12.68 6.63
N ILE A 45 4.36 -12.67 5.33
CA ILE A 45 3.41 -11.74 4.72
C ILE A 45 2.00 -11.93 5.30
N ALA A 46 1.55 -13.18 5.42
CA ALA A 46 0.25 -13.49 6.00
C ALA A 46 0.16 -13.06 7.46
N GLU A 47 1.23 -13.27 8.24
CA GLU A 47 1.29 -12.90 9.65
C GLU A 47 1.21 -11.39 9.86
N VAL A 48 2.05 -10.62 9.16
CA VAL A 48 2.08 -9.16 9.30
C VAL A 48 0.86 -8.45 8.72
N SER A 49 0.03 -9.15 7.94
CA SER A 49 -1.21 -8.59 7.38
C SER A 49 -2.39 -8.63 8.36
N LYS A 50 -2.23 -9.28 9.51
CA LYS A 50 -3.30 -9.43 10.53
C LYS A 50 -3.40 -8.16 11.39
N ASN A 51 -4.60 -7.88 11.87
CA ASN A 51 -4.88 -6.86 12.91
C ASN A 51 -4.32 -5.45 12.62
N LEU A 52 -4.21 -5.06 11.35
CA LEU A 52 -3.67 -3.75 10.94
C LEU A 52 -4.63 -2.57 11.10
N GLY A 53 -5.83 -2.81 11.65
CA GLY A 53 -6.92 -1.84 11.67
C GLY A 53 -7.42 -1.47 10.26
N GLU A 54 -8.25 -0.43 10.20
CA GLU A 54 -8.82 0.03 8.94
C GLU A 54 -7.74 0.61 8.00
N ALA A 55 -7.82 0.24 6.73
CA ALA A 55 -7.00 0.83 5.68
C ALA A 55 -7.51 2.22 5.32
N MET A 56 -6.66 3.04 4.69
CA MET A 56 -7.11 4.34 4.16
C MET A 56 -8.24 4.16 3.15
N LYS A 57 -9.19 5.11 3.13
CA LYS A 57 -10.23 5.14 2.09
C LYS A 57 -9.61 5.59 0.76
N GLY A 58 -9.79 4.77 -0.28
CA GLY A 58 -9.45 5.14 -1.65
C GLY A 58 -10.50 6.05 -2.29
N THR A 59 -10.10 6.78 -3.32
CA THR A 59 -11.01 7.55 -4.19
C THR A 59 -11.10 6.84 -5.53
N ASP A 60 -12.33 6.59 -6.01
CA ASP A 60 -12.56 6.00 -7.33
C ASP A 60 -12.13 6.99 -8.42
N VAL A 61 -11.47 6.49 -9.48
CA VAL A 61 -10.97 7.31 -10.60
C VAL A 61 -12.08 8.12 -11.27
N LYS A 62 -13.32 7.61 -11.34
CA LYS A 62 -14.47 8.30 -11.93
C LYS A 62 -14.91 9.53 -11.14
N GLN A 63 -14.48 9.63 -9.88
CA GLN A 63 -14.79 10.75 -9.00
C GLN A 63 -13.67 11.81 -8.98
N ILE A 64 -12.54 11.54 -9.65
CA ILE A 64 -11.41 12.46 -9.70
C ILE A 64 -11.68 13.51 -10.79
N PRO A 65 -11.63 14.82 -10.47
CA PRO A 65 -11.77 15.88 -11.47
C PRO A 65 -10.73 15.77 -12.60
N PRO A 66 -11.08 16.12 -13.85
CA PRO A 66 -10.17 15.97 -15.00
C PRO A 66 -8.81 16.68 -14.84
N ASP A 67 -8.78 17.83 -14.16
CA ASP A 67 -7.59 18.62 -13.86
C ASP A 67 -6.64 17.97 -12.83
N LYS A 68 -7.11 16.95 -12.11
CA LYS A 68 -6.35 16.22 -11.09
C LYS A 68 -5.92 14.82 -11.53
N LEU A 69 -6.28 14.39 -12.74
CA LEU A 69 -5.83 13.12 -13.30
C LEU A 69 -4.37 13.21 -13.70
N LEU A 70 -3.57 12.20 -13.33
CA LEU A 70 -2.16 12.12 -13.73
C LEU A 70 -1.99 11.79 -15.22
N ALA A 71 -2.98 11.10 -15.82
CA ALA A 71 -3.06 10.83 -17.24
C ALA A 71 -4.52 10.85 -17.70
N THR A 72 -4.76 11.44 -18.87
CA THR A 72 -6.10 11.57 -19.48
C THR A 72 -6.38 10.49 -20.53
N ARG A 73 -5.42 9.60 -20.79
CA ARG A 73 -5.50 8.49 -21.75
C ARG A 73 -5.41 7.15 -21.03
N GLY A 74 -6.23 6.18 -21.46
CA GLY A 74 -6.36 4.88 -20.80
C GLY A 74 -7.80 4.67 -20.31
N TRP A 75 -8.31 3.44 -20.44
CA TRP A 75 -9.64 3.02 -19.99
C TRP A 75 -9.74 2.96 -18.47
#